data_AF-A0A9E2A4R5-F1
#
_entry.id   AF-A0A9E2A4R5-F1
#
_cell.length_a   1.000
_cell.length_b   1.000
_cell.length_c   1.000
_cell.angle_alpha   90.00
_cell.angle_beta   90.00
_cell.angle_gamma   90.00
#
_symmetry.space_group_name_H-M   'P 1'
#
loop_
_entity.id
_entity.type
_entity.pdbx_description
1 polymer ?
#
loop_
_entity_poly.entity_id
_entity_poly.type
_entity_poly.pdbx_seq_one_letter_code
_entity_poly.pdbx_strand_id
1 'polypeptide(L)' 'MTRRITVMAVMLLVGSGCTSMGVQPWERDVLAKEEMQLTTDALEAATDDHIYFSKEASSGGRGFGGGGCGCN' A
#
# COMPACT_ATOMS: atom_id res chain seq x y z
N MET A 1 -8.02 -28.21 32.67
CA MET A 1 -8.66 -26.98 32.14
C MET A 1 -7.72 -25.77 32.27
N THR A 2 -7.15 -25.53 33.45
CA THR A 2 -6.14 -24.48 33.73
C THR A 2 -4.94 -24.47 32.78
N ARG A 3 -4.38 -25.62 32.41
CA ARG A 3 -3.23 -25.72 31.48
C ARG A 3 -3.53 -25.27 30.04
N ARG A 4 -4.80 -25.35 29.61
CA ARG A 4 -5.22 -24.85 28.28
C ARG A 4 -5.38 -23.33 28.30
N ILE A 5 -5.89 -22.80 29.42
CA ILE A 5 -6.06 -21.35 29.63
C ILE A 5 -4.70 -20.65 29.67
N THR A 6 -3.69 -21.22 30.34
CA THR A 6 -2.34 -20.65 30.35
C THR A 6 -1.69 -20.64 28.97
N VAL A 7 -1.84 -21.70 28.17
CA VAL A 7 -1.31 -21.73 26.78
C VAL A 7 -1.98 -20.67 25.92
N MET A 8 -3.30 -20.48 26.04
CA MET A 8 -4.02 -19.46 25.27
C MET A 8 -3.59 -18.03 25.66
N ALA A 9 -3.39 -17.78 26.96
CA ALA A 9 -2.92 -16.49 27.45
C ALA A 9 -1.50 -16.14 26.96
N VAL A 10 -0.60 -17.13 26.90
CA VAL A 10 0.76 -16.94 26.37
C VAL A 10 0.74 -16.65 24.87
N MET A 11 -0.11 -17.34 24.10
CA MET A 11 -0.28 -17.06 22.67
C MET A 11 -0.76 -15.63 22.39
N LEU A 12 -1.68 -15.11 23.21
CA LEU A 12 -2.19 -13.74 23.08
C LEU A 12 -1.11 -12.67 23.37
N LEU A 13 -0.21 -12.94 24.33
CA LEU A 13 0.88 -12.03 24.68
C LEU A 13 1.99 -11.96 23.63
N VAL A 14 2.26 -13.06 22.93
CA VAL A 14 3.31 -13.10 21.88
C VAL A 14 2.74 -12.66 20.51
N GLY A 15 1.43 -12.71 20.31
CA GLY A 15 0.76 -12.29 19.08
C GLY A 15 0.50 -10.78 18.96
N SER A 16 0.78 -9.98 19.99
CA SER A 16 0.69 -8.52 19.89
C SER A 16 1.87 -7.99 19.07
N GLY A 17 1.67 -7.81 17.77
CA GLY A 17 2.66 -7.19 16.88
C GLY A 17 3.00 -5.75 17.29
N CYS A 18 4.04 -5.16 16.68
CA CYS A 18 4.53 -3.81 16.96
C CYS A 18 3.60 -2.68 16.45
N THR A 19 2.28 -2.82 16.57
CA THR A 19 1.30 -1.85 16.08
C THR A 19 1.39 -0.48 16.76
N SER A 20 2.01 -0.42 17.94
CA SER A 20 2.30 0.82 18.68
C SER A 20 3.68 1.42 18.39
N MET A 21 4.52 0.77 17.57
CA MET A 21 5.89 1.23 17.23
C MET A 21 5.92 2.09 15.95
N GLY A 22 4.79 2.70 15.60
CA GLY A 22 4.65 3.54 14.41
C GLY A 22 4.50 5.02 14.75
N VAL A 23 4.76 5.88 13.77
CA VAL A 23 4.35 7.29 13.77
C VAL A 23 2.84 7.41 13.77
N GLN A 24 2.31 8.42 14.47
CA GLN A 24 0.90 8.75 14.53
C GLN A 24 0.37 9.04 13.11
N PRO A 25 -0.89 8.74 12.78
CA PRO A 25 -1.42 8.93 11.41
C PRO A 25 -1.17 10.32 10.83
N TRP A 26 -1.28 11.37 11.64
CA TRP A 26 -1.04 12.76 11.24
C TRP A 26 0.46 13.14 11.14
N GLU A 27 1.38 12.32 11.68
CA GLU A 27 2.83 12.51 11.51
C GLU A 27 3.32 11.95 10.16
N ARG A 28 2.51 11.15 9.47
CA ARG A 28 2.86 10.61 8.14
C ARG A 28 2.84 11.67 7.04
N ASP A 29 2.11 12.76 7.23
CA ASP A 29 1.99 13.86 6.26
C ASP A 29 3.34 14.57 6.04
N VAL A 30 4.20 14.60 7.07
CA VAL A 30 5.53 15.23 7.01
C VAL A 30 6.55 14.37 6.26
N LEU A 31 6.28 13.06 6.12
CA LEU A 31 7.20 12.10 5.49
C LEU A 31 6.92 11.89 4.00
N ALA A 32 5.72 12.22 3.51
CA ALA A 32 5.36 12.07 2.10
C ALA A 32 5.78 13.32 1.30
N LYS A 33 7.08 13.52 1.15
CA LYS A 33 7.61 14.62 0.33
C LYS A 33 7.27 14.42 -1.15
N GLU A 34 7.17 15.51 -1.89
CA GLU A 34 6.92 15.48 -3.34
C GLU A 34 7.98 14.70 -4.13
N GLU A 35 9.23 14.71 -3.66
CA GLU A 35 10.33 13.92 -4.23
C GLU A 35 10.16 12.40 -4.07
N MET A 36 9.18 11.93 -3.28
CA MET A 36 8.85 10.52 -3.07
C MET A 36 7.65 10.06 -3.90
N GLN A 37 7.08 10.92 -4.75
CA GLN A 37 6.03 10.54 -5.68
C GLN A 37 6.54 9.42 -6.61
N LEU A 38 5.70 8.41 -6.83
CA LEU A 38 6.00 7.32 -7.78
C LEU A 38 6.12 7.84 -9.21
N THR A 39 5.41 8.93 -9.51
CA THR A 39 5.43 9.63 -10.78
C THR A 39 6.07 11.00 -10.57
N THR A 40 7.27 11.20 -11.09
CA THR A 40 8.00 12.47 -10.98
C THR A 40 7.60 13.49 -12.05
N ASP A 41 7.15 13.01 -13.21
CA ASP A 41 6.65 13.82 -14.31
C ASP A 41 5.36 13.20 -14.86
N ALA A 42 4.27 13.97 -14.84
CA ALA A 42 2.96 13.50 -15.27
C ALA A 42 2.86 13.30 -16.78
N LEU A 43 3.60 14.07 -17.58
CA LEU A 43 3.60 13.97 -19.03
C LEU A 43 4.39 12.76 -19.50
N GLU A 44 5.53 12.48 -18.87
CA GLU A 44 6.31 11.26 -19.12
C GLU A 44 5.48 10.02 -18.77
N ALA A 45 4.87 9.99 -17.58
CA ALA A 45 4.02 8.89 -17.15
C ALA A 45 2.84 8.65 -18.10
N ALA A 46 2.17 9.72 -18.56
CA ALA A 46 1.07 9.62 -19.52
C ALA A 46 1.53 9.09 -20.89
N THR A 47 2.74 9.45 -21.33
CA THR A 47 3.31 8.97 -22.60
C THR A 47 3.63 7.48 -22.51
N ASP A 48 4.24 7.06 -21.41
CA ASP A 48 4.55 5.65 -21.15
C ASP A 48 3.30 4.78 -21.07
N ASP A 49 2.24 5.26 -20.41
CA ASP A 49 0.94 4.61 -20.37
C ASP A 49 0.37 4.44 -21.78
N HIS A 50 0.37 5.51 -22.58
CA HIS A 50 -0.13 5.46 -23.95
C HIS A 50 0.63 4.41 -24.80
N ILE A 51 1.96 4.35 -24.68
CA ILE A 51 2.77 3.36 -25.39
C ILE A 51 2.44 1.93 -24.92
N TYR A 52 2.33 1.73 -23.61
CA TYR A 52 2.07 0.42 -23.00
C TYR A 52 0.72 -0.16 -23.45
N PHE A 53 -0.37 0.60 -23.29
CA PHE A 53 -1.70 0.16 -23.70
C PHE A 53 -1.85 -0.03 -25.20
N SER A 54 -1.17 0.82 -26.00
CA SER A 54 -1.13 0.64 -27.45
C SER A 54 -0.48 -0.68 -27.86
N LYS A 55 0.54 -1.14 -27.13
CA LYS A 55 1.24 -2.41 -27.41
C LYS A 55 0.45 -3.63 -26.95
N GLU A 56 -0.27 -3.52 -25.84
CA GLU A 56 -1.01 -4.64 -25.27
C GLU A 56 -2.44 -4.78 -25.81
N ALA A 57 -2.88 -3.84 -26.67
CA ALA A 57 -4.27 -3.74 -27.14
C ALA A 57 -5.29 -3.79 -25.99
N SER A 58 -4.87 -3.28 -24.82
CA SER A 58 -5.63 -3.31 -23.58
C SER A 58 -6.11 -1.90 -23.25
N SER A 59 -7.29 -1.80 -22.64
CA SER A 59 -7.92 -0.51 -22.31
C SER A 59 -8.17 -0.43 -20.81
N GLY A 60 -7.43 0.43 -20.12
CA GLY A 60 -7.59 0.68 -18.69
C GLY A 60 -6.28 1.18 -18.10
N GLY A 61 -6.26 2.32 -17.43
CA GLY A 61 -5.02 2.94 -16.91
C GLY A 61 -4.28 2.08 -15.89
N ARG A 62 -3.01 2.43 -15.61
CA ARG A 62 -2.20 1.74 -14.61
C ARG A 62 -2.86 1.89 -13.22
N GLY A 63 -3.38 0.81 -12.66
CA GLY A 63 -4.07 0.81 -11.37
C GLY A 63 -3.09 0.97 -10.19
N PHE A 64 -2.64 2.18 -9.91
CA PHE A 64 -1.74 2.47 -8.76
C PHE A 64 -2.12 3.79 -8.08
N GLY A 65 -3.36 3.88 -7.61
CA GLY A 65 -3.86 4.98 -6.78
C GLY A 65 -5.23 4.56 -6.27
N GLY A 66 -5.38 4.37 -4.96
CA GLY A 66 -6.47 3.63 -4.33
C GLY A 66 -7.87 3.83 -4.95
N GLY A 67 -8.53 2.71 -5.31
CA GLY A 67 -9.99 2.64 -5.37
C GLY A 67 -10.67 2.49 -6.74
N GLY A 68 -10.01 1.94 -7.77
CA GLY A 68 -10.69 1.55 -9.03
C GLY A 68 -10.66 0.04 -9.26
N CYS A 69 -11.67 -0.55 -9.93
CA CYS A 69 -11.73 -2.02 -10.14
C CYS A 69 -10.61 -2.59 -11.01
N GLY A 70 -9.68 -1.77 -11.54
CA GLY A 70 -8.50 -2.25 -12.24
C GLY A 70 -8.80 -3.25 -13.35
N CYS A 71 -9.99 -3.15 -13.95
CA CYS A 71 -10.45 -4.09 -14.93
C CYS A 71 -9.80 -3.72 -16.28
N ASN A 72 -8.77 -4.50 -16.67
CA ASN A 72 -8.49 -4.81 -18.08
C ASN A 72 -9.51 -5.84 -18.58
#